data_AF-A0A101XY43-F1
#
_entry.id   AF-A0A101XY43-F1
#
_cell.length_a   1.000
_cell.length_b   1.000
_cell.length_c   1.000
_cell.angle_alpha   90.00
_cell.angle_beta   90.00
_cell.angle_gamma   90.00
#
_symmetry.space_group_name_H-M   'P 1'
#
loop_
_entity.id
_entity.type
_entity.pdbx_description
1 polymer ?
#
loop_
_entity_poly.entity_id
_entity_poly.type
_entity_poly.pdbx_seq_one_letter_code
_entity_poly.pdbx_strand_id
1 'polypeptide(L)'
;MSWYDDDFYHEPSEFEEQINALKESLMNSIKDEHKAELDRLRKENEGLQKVKRDWNNLQSEYAGKVRALSYEKDNLKRQVRNERLTELMQDFNIIAYRATTNRLAQPKCDKCDDYRKIKFFSPSGKVMSEECECSVGIKVFVPEEMQVAEFGISRDKTSMMAWYQRRYSDSDHYSSTQYAEHIYKPGTSFEELGNYFSVFFRDKEDCQRYCDWLTEQEAAKKKEC
;
A
#
# COMPACT_ATOMS: atom_id res chain seq x y z
N MET A 1 88.25 53.47 -5.02
CA MET A 1 87.30 53.28 -3.89
C MET A 1 86.97 54.67 -3.37
N SER A 2 85.70 54.90 -3.02
CA SER A 2 84.99 56.18 -2.81
C SER A 2 84.26 56.63 -4.08
N TRP A 3 83.07 56.13 -4.38
CA TRP A 3 81.76 56.47 -3.77
C TRP A 3 81.41 57.95 -3.94
N TYR A 4 80.57 58.22 -4.95
CA TYR A 4 79.47 59.19 -5.05
C TYR A 4 78.82 58.83 -6.41
N ASP A 5 77.89 57.87 -6.49
CA ASP A 5 76.58 57.92 -5.86
C ASP A 5 75.88 59.23 -6.24
N ASP A 6 75.52 59.32 -7.52
CA ASP A 6 74.39 60.12 -7.94
C ASP A 6 73.51 59.13 -8.69
N ASP A 7 72.74 58.38 -7.89
CA ASP A 7 71.33 58.22 -8.18
C ASP A 7 70.89 59.45 -8.95
N PHE A 8 70.77 59.32 -10.28
CA PHE A 8 70.15 60.34 -11.10
C PHE A 8 68.69 60.31 -10.67
N TYR A 9 68.39 60.99 -9.56
CA TYR A 9 67.08 61.31 -9.09
C TYR A 9 66.46 62.09 -10.24
N HIS A 10 65.82 61.35 -11.15
CA HIS A 10 64.95 61.88 -12.17
C HIS A 10 63.75 62.40 -11.38
N GLU A 11 63.94 63.59 -10.82
CA GLU A 11 62.91 64.33 -10.13
C GLU A 11 61.87 64.66 -11.19
N PRO A 12 60.66 64.08 -11.10
CA PRO A 12 59.68 64.20 -12.16
C PRO A 12 59.42 65.68 -12.44
N SER A 13 59.43 66.09 -13.70
CA SER A 13 59.03 67.47 -14.01
C SER A 13 57.57 67.68 -13.60
N GLU A 14 57.16 68.90 -13.25
CA GLU A 14 55.75 69.20 -12.92
C GLU A 14 54.77 68.66 -13.98
N PHE A 15 55.19 68.63 -15.25
CA PHE A 15 54.39 68.07 -16.33
C PHE A 15 54.25 66.54 -16.25
N GLU A 16 55.31 65.82 -15.86
CA GLU A 16 55.27 64.36 -15.66
C GLU A 16 54.44 63.98 -14.44
N GLU A 17 54.48 64.77 -13.37
CA GLU A 17 53.60 64.60 -12.21
C GLU A 17 52.12 64.78 -12.59
N GLN A 18 51.80 65.81 -13.39
CA GLN A 18 50.45 66.03 -13.90
C GLN A 18 49.97 64.89 -14.80
N ILE A 19 50.84 64.35 -15.67
CA ILE A 19 50.50 63.19 -16.52
C ILE A 19 50.29 61.93 -15.68
N ASN A 20 51.11 61.68 -14.67
CA ASN A 20 50.96 60.51 -13.80
C ASN A 20 49.69 60.62 -12.95
N ALA A 21 49.38 61.80 -12.42
CA ALA A 21 48.12 62.07 -11.71
C ALA A 21 46.90 61.86 -12.62
N LEU A 22 46.97 62.30 -13.89
CA LEU A 22 45.91 62.07 -14.87
C LEU A 22 45.74 60.58 -15.18
N LYS A 23 46.84 59.84 -15.38
CA LYS A 23 46.82 58.38 -15.62
C LYS A 23 46.22 57.62 -14.44
N GLU A 24 46.60 57.97 -13.21
CA GLU A 24 46.03 57.35 -12.00
C GLU A 24 44.54 57.69 -11.86
N SER A 25 44.15 58.95 -12.06
CA SER A 25 42.75 59.36 -12.04
C SER A 25 41.92 58.61 -13.07
N LEU A 26 42.42 58.48 -14.30
CA LEU A 26 41.74 57.76 -15.37
C LEU A 26 41.64 56.26 -15.05
N MET A 27 42.74 55.66 -14.57
CA MET A 27 42.78 54.25 -14.19
C MET A 27 41.83 53.95 -13.02
N ASN A 28 41.75 54.84 -12.03
CA ASN A 28 40.82 54.71 -10.90
C ASN A 28 39.37 54.87 -11.36
N SER A 29 39.09 55.87 -12.21
CA SER A 29 37.75 56.07 -12.78
C SER A 29 37.27 54.84 -13.54
N ILE A 30 38.11 54.27 -14.42
CA ILE A 30 37.77 53.07 -15.20
C ILE A 30 37.59 51.86 -14.28
N LYS A 31 38.46 51.69 -13.27
CA LYS A 31 38.33 50.59 -12.29
C LYS A 31 37.05 50.70 -11.49
N ASP A 32 36.65 51.89 -11.08
CA ASP A 32 35.46 52.09 -10.26
C ASP A 32 34.17 51.96 -11.08
N GLU A 33 34.17 52.42 -12.34
CA GLU A 33 33.07 52.17 -13.28
C GLU A 33 32.89 50.67 -13.55
N HIS A 34 33.96 49.94 -13.82
CA HIS A 34 33.90 48.49 -14.02
C HIS A 34 33.46 47.72 -12.76
N LYS A 35 33.90 48.15 -11.57
CA LYS A 35 33.40 47.56 -10.31
C LYS A 35 31.91 47.82 -10.13
N ALA A 36 31.44 49.04 -10.38
CA ALA A 36 30.03 49.38 -10.26
C ALA A 36 29.15 48.55 -11.20
N GLU A 37 29.60 48.36 -12.45
CA GLU A 37 28.86 47.55 -13.42
C GLU A 37 28.91 46.05 -13.06
N LEU A 38 30.04 45.54 -12.57
CA LEU A 38 30.13 44.17 -12.06
C LEU A 38 29.17 43.92 -10.88
N ASP A 39 29.07 44.86 -9.95
CA ASP A 39 28.16 44.75 -8.81
C ASP A 39 26.69 44.85 -9.24
N ARG A 40 26.40 45.67 -10.26
CA ARG A 40 25.08 45.74 -10.88
C ARG A 40 24.70 44.40 -11.53
N LEU A 41 25.59 43.85 -12.36
CA LEU A 41 25.39 42.56 -13.03
C LEU A 41 25.25 41.41 -12.03
N ARG A 42 25.99 41.43 -10.91
CA ARG A 42 25.84 40.45 -9.83
C ARG A 42 24.45 40.49 -9.21
N LYS A 43 23.96 41.68 -8.85
CA LYS A 43 22.60 41.85 -8.29
C LYS A 43 21.51 41.43 -9.27
N GLU A 44 21.66 41.77 -10.55
CA GLU A 44 20.70 41.36 -11.57
C GLU A 44 20.70 39.83 -11.77
N ASN A 45 21.87 39.20 -11.81
CA ASN A 45 22.00 37.75 -11.93
C ASN A 45 21.38 37.04 -10.71
N GLU A 46 21.60 37.53 -9.50
CA GLU A 46 20.94 37.02 -8.29
C GLU A 46 19.40 37.11 -8.39
N GLY A 47 18.89 38.23 -8.88
CA GLY A 47 17.46 38.43 -9.16
C GLY A 47 16.91 37.42 -10.17
N LEU A 48 17.60 37.25 -11.30
CA LEU A 48 17.23 36.31 -12.36
C LEU A 48 17.27 34.85 -11.86
N GLN A 49 18.26 34.49 -11.04
CA GLN A 49 18.33 33.16 -10.44
C GLN A 49 17.17 32.89 -9.47
N LYS A 50 16.72 33.91 -8.73
CA LYS A 50 15.52 33.78 -7.89
C LYS A 50 14.27 33.54 -8.74
N VAL A 51 14.03 34.37 -9.76
CA VAL A 51 12.90 34.22 -10.68
C VAL A 51 12.91 32.84 -11.36
N LYS A 52 14.08 32.37 -11.79
CA LYS A 52 14.24 31.04 -12.39
C LYS A 52 13.86 29.91 -11.42
N ARG A 53 14.25 30.01 -10.15
CA ARG A 53 13.86 29.03 -9.12
C ARG A 53 12.35 29.05 -8.89
N ASP A 54 11.76 30.23 -8.75
CA ASP A 54 10.33 30.39 -8.52
C ASP A 54 9.52 29.85 -9.73
N TRP A 55 9.97 30.11 -10.95
CA TRP A 55 9.38 29.56 -12.17
C TRP A 55 9.43 28.03 -12.22
N ASN A 56 10.59 27.45 -11.93
CA ASN A 56 10.75 25.99 -11.90
C ASN A 56 9.85 25.34 -10.84
N ASN A 57 9.73 25.97 -9.67
CA ASN A 57 8.84 25.51 -8.61
C ASN A 57 7.38 25.55 -9.08
N LEU A 58 6.94 26.68 -9.67
CA LEU A 58 5.58 26.83 -10.20
C LEU A 58 5.28 25.78 -11.29
N GLN A 59 6.23 25.53 -12.19
CA GLN A 59 6.07 24.53 -13.24
C GLN A 59 5.95 23.11 -12.65
N SER A 60 6.75 22.78 -11.64
CA SER A 60 6.67 21.50 -10.93
C SER A 60 5.33 21.33 -10.21
N GLU A 61 4.87 22.36 -9.51
CA GLU A 61 3.57 22.38 -8.84
C GLU A 61 2.41 22.21 -9.82
N TYR A 62 2.44 22.93 -10.93
CA TYR A 62 1.43 22.82 -11.98
C TYR A 62 1.39 21.40 -12.57
N ALA A 63 2.55 20.83 -12.90
CA ALA A 63 2.64 19.45 -13.36
C ALA A 63 2.17 18.44 -12.30
N GLY A 64 2.38 18.73 -11.01
CA GLY A 64 1.80 17.98 -9.89
C GLY A 64 0.28 18.02 -9.89
N LYS A 65 -0.31 19.21 -9.98
CA LYS A 65 -1.77 19.41 -10.01
C LYS A 65 -2.43 18.73 -11.21
N VAL A 66 -1.83 18.80 -12.40
CA VAL A 66 -2.33 18.12 -13.60
C VAL A 66 -2.36 16.60 -13.40
N ARG A 67 -1.30 16.01 -12.85
CA ARG A 67 -1.25 14.58 -12.55
C ARG A 67 -2.30 14.16 -11.52
N ALA A 68 -2.44 14.95 -10.44
CA ALA A 68 -3.44 14.70 -9.41
C ALA A 68 -4.87 14.74 -9.99
N LEU A 69 -5.22 15.76 -10.77
CA LEU A 69 -6.52 15.88 -11.43
C LEU A 69 -6.79 14.75 -12.42
N SER A 70 -5.77 14.33 -13.19
CA SER A 70 -5.91 13.20 -14.11
C SER A 70 -6.22 11.90 -13.35
N TYR A 71 -5.52 11.67 -12.25
CA TYR A 71 -5.75 10.51 -11.39
C TYR A 71 -7.15 10.52 -10.78
N GLU A 72 -7.56 11.64 -10.23
CA GLU A 72 -8.89 11.82 -9.63
C GLU A 72 -10.01 11.61 -10.66
N LYS A 73 -9.86 12.18 -11.86
CA LYS A 73 -10.80 11.99 -12.96
C LYS A 73 -10.95 10.51 -13.34
N ASP A 74 -9.84 9.78 -13.44
CA ASP A 74 -9.89 8.37 -13.82
C ASP A 74 -10.43 7.49 -12.68
N ASN A 75 -10.18 7.86 -11.42
CA ASN A 75 -10.79 7.22 -10.26
C ASN A 75 -12.31 7.42 -10.23
N LEU A 76 -12.79 8.66 -10.42
CA LEU A 76 -14.21 8.98 -10.49
C LEU A 76 -14.91 8.22 -11.62
N LYS A 77 -14.30 8.17 -12.83
CA LYS A 77 -14.84 7.36 -13.93
C LYS A 77 -14.97 5.88 -13.57
N ARG A 78 -14.04 5.33 -12.78
CA ARG A 78 -14.09 3.95 -12.32
C ARG A 78 -15.22 3.75 -11.32
N GLN A 79 -15.36 4.64 -10.35
CA GLN A 79 -16.44 4.61 -9.35
C GLN A 79 -17.81 4.63 -10.03
N VAL A 80 -18.06 5.58 -10.93
CA VAL A 80 -19.34 5.67 -11.67
C VAL A 80 -19.64 4.40 -12.48
N ARG A 81 -18.62 3.79 -13.09
CA ARG A 81 -18.80 2.51 -13.82
C ARG A 81 -19.17 1.37 -12.89
N ASN A 82 -18.54 1.29 -11.72
CA ASN A 82 -18.82 0.26 -10.73
C ASN A 82 -20.21 0.47 -10.11
N GLU A 83 -20.58 1.70 -9.73
CA GLU A 83 -21.90 2.02 -9.18
C GLU A 83 -23.02 1.63 -10.14
N ARG A 84 -22.90 2.00 -11.42
CA ARG A 84 -23.85 1.60 -12.45
C ARG A 84 -23.93 0.08 -12.63
N LEU A 85 -22.79 -0.62 -12.56
CA LEU A 85 -22.78 -2.08 -12.66
C LEU A 85 -23.47 -2.72 -11.47
N THR A 86 -23.21 -2.22 -10.26
CA THR A 86 -23.85 -2.69 -9.03
C THR A 86 -25.37 -2.44 -9.07
N GLU A 87 -25.83 -1.28 -9.54
CA GLU A 87 -27.26 -0.97 -9.72
C GLU A 87 -27.92 -1.94 -10.71
N LEU A 88 -27.30 -2.16 -11.89
CA LEU A 88 -27.84 -3.09 -12.91
C LEU A 88 -27.87 -4.55 -12.43
N MET A 89 -26.96 -4.92 -11.54
CA MET A 89 -26.85 -6.29 -11.03
C MET A 89 -27.56 -6.50 -9.68
N GLN A 90 -28.14 -5.45 -9.10
CA GLN A 90 -28.78 -5.49 -7.78
C GLN A 90 -29.94 -6.50 -7.72
N ASP A 91 -30.69 -6.62 -8.82
CA ASP A 91 -31.80 -7.56 -8.94
C ASP A 91 -31.35 -9.02 -9.11
N PHE A 92 -30.07 -9.24 -9.47
CA PHE A 92 -29.46 -10.56 -9.58
C PHE A 92 -28.81 -10.92 -8.24
N ASN A 93 -29.63 -11.32 -7.27
CA ASN A 93 -29.12 -11.85 -6.01
C ASN A 93 -28.56 -13.27 -6.24
N ILE A 94 -27.29 -13.34 -6.62
CA ILE A 94 -26.57 -14.60 -6.82
C ILE A 94 -26.11 -15.10 -5.45
N ILE A 95 -26.78 -16.13 -4.96
CA ILE A 95 -26.30 -16.91 -3.82
C ILE A 95 -25.17 -17.81 -4.32
N ALA A 96 -24.06 -17.79 -3.61
CA ALA A 96 -22.96 -18.72 -3.80
C ALA A 96 -22.65 -19.40 -2.46
N TYR A 97 -21.97 -20.53 -2.53
CA TYR A 97 -21.56 -21.31 -1.37
C TYR A 97 -20.04 -21.38 -1.31
N ARG A 98 -19.45 -21.33 -0.13
CA ARG A 98 -18.04 -21.68 0.06
C ARG A 98 -17.89 -22.67 1.21
N ALA A 99 -16.75 -23.35 1.25
CA ALA A 99 -16.39 -24.12 2.43
C ALA A 99 -16.00 -23.18 3.59
N THR A 100 -16.54 -23.43 4.77
CA THR A 100 -16.07 -22.83 6.03
C THR A 100 -15.74 -23.95 7.02
N THR A 101 -14.99 -23.62 8.06
CA THR A 101 -14.60 -24.58 9.10
C THR A 101 -15.52 -24.48 10.30
N ASN A 102 -15.94 -25.63 10.81
CA ASN A 102 -16.65 -25.79 12.07
C ASN A 102 -15.91 -26.80 12.97
N ARG A 103 -16.18 -26.78 14.27
CA ARG A 103 -15.62 -27.74 15.24
C ARG A 103 -16.75 -28.54 15.86
N LEU A 104 -16.80 -29.84 15.56
CA LEU A 104 -17.73 -30.77 16.20
C LEU A 104 -17.13 -31.31 17.50
N ALA A 105 -17.92 -31.27 18.57
CA ALA A 105 -17.53 -31.88 19.84
C ALA A 105 -17.42 -33.40 19.68
N GLN A 106 -16.33 -33.98 20.20
CA GLN A 106 -16.19 -35.43 20.26
C GLN A 106 -17.16 -36.03 21.29
N PRO A 107 -17.48 -37.33 21.21
CA PRO A 107 -18.14 -38.04 22.31
C PRO A 107 -17.38 -37.82 23.63
N LYS A 108 -18.12 -37.65 24.74
CA LYS A 108 -17.51 -37.49 26.07
C LYS A 108 -16.87 -38.82 26.48
N CYS A 109 -15.66 -38.77 27.06
CA CYS A 109 -15.01 -39.95 27.63
C CYS A 109 -15.26 -40.06 29.15
N ASP A 110 -15.10 -41.26 29.68
CA ASP A 110 -15.35 -41.55 31.11
C ASP A 110 -14.27 -40.97 32.06
N LYS A 111 -13.17 -40.44 31.52
CA LYS A 111 -12.02 -39.96 32.29
C LYS A 111 -12.14 -38.50 32.74
N CYS A 112 -13.18 -37.79 32.32
CA CYS A 112 -13.32 -36.34 32.52
C CYS A 112 -14.65 -35.97 33.18
N ASP A 113 -14.66 -34.79 33.81
CA ASP A 113 -15.87 -34.22 34.38
C ASP A 113 -16.81 -33.65 33.30
N ASP A 114 -17.95 -33.08 33.72
CA ASP A 114 -18.95 -32.50 32.81
C ASP A 114 -18.44 -31.33 31.97
N TYR A 115 -17.35 -30.71 32.40
CA TYR A 115 -16.66 -29.65 31.67
C TYR A 115 -15.51 -30.18 30.79
N ARG A 116 -15.43 -31.51 30.63
CA ARG A 116 -14.35 -32.21 29.91
C ARG A 116 -12.96 -31.89 30.47
N LYS A 117 -12.85 -31.76 31.80
CA LYS A 117 -11.59 -31.55 32.51
C LYS A 117 -11.21 -32.76 33.36
N ILE A 118 -9.91 -32.99 33.47
CA ILE A 118 -9.32 -34.00 34.34
C ILE A 118 -8.80 -33.27 35.58
N LYS A 119 -9.33 -33.62 36.76
CA LYS A 119 -8.90 -33.03 38.04
C LYS A 119 -7.78 -33.87 38.64
N PHE A 120 -6.71 -33.21 39.07
CA PHE A 120 -5.57 -33.85 39.74
C PHE A 120 -5.03 -32.95 40.84
N PHE A 121 -4.21 -33.52 41.72
CA PHE A 121 -3.54 -32.77 42.78
C PHE A 121 -2.11 -32.44 42.35
N SER A 122 -1.71 -31.19 42.54
CA SER A 122 -0.31 -30.80 42.38
C SER A 122 0.57 -31.50 43.43
N PRO A 123 1.89 -31.58 43.24
CA PRO A 123 2.80 -32.08 44.26
C PRO A 123 2.70 -31.36 45.62
N SER A 124 2.16 -30.13 45.63
CA SER A 124 1.90 -29.34 46.84
C SER A 124 0.47 -29.51 47.40
N GLY A 125 -0.32 -30.46 46.88
CA GLY A 125 -1.68 -30.77 47.36
C GLY A 125 -2.77 -29.81 46.88
N LYS A 126 -2.50 -28.92 45.92
CA LYS A 126 -3.54 -28.03 45.35
C LYS A 126 -4.31 -28.76 44.26
N VAL A 127 -5.64 -28.58 44.21
CA VAL A 127 -6.46 -29.09 43.11
C VAL A 127 -6.16 -28.31 41.84
N MET A 128 -5.76 -29.01 40.78
CA MET A 128 -5.52 -28.49 39.45
C MET A 128 -6.43 -29.23 38.44
N SER A 129 -6.60 -28.63 37.27
CA SER A 129 -7.39 -29.21 36.19
C SER A 129 -6.67 -29.09 34.86
N GLU A 130 -6.68 -30.16 34.08
CA GLU A 130 -6.20 -30.21 32.69
C GLU A 130 -7.38 -30.45 31.74
N GLU A 131 -7.26 -29.96 30.51
CA GLU A 131 -8.25 -30.26 29.47
C GLU A 131 -8.15 -31.72 29.04
N CYS A 132 -9.28 -32.40 28.94
CA CYS A 132 -9.31 -33.75 28.42
C CYS A 132 -9.13 -33.74 26.90
N GLU A 133 -8.48 -34.76 26.35
CA GLU A 133 -8.34 -34.96 24.90
C GLU A 133 -9.70 -34.95 24.16
N CYS A 134 -10.76 -35.47 24.79
CA CYS A 134 -12.12 -35.43 24.21
C CYS A 134 -12.72 -34.03 24.16
N SER A 135 -12.10 -33.02 24.79
CA SER A 135 -12.47 -31.60 24.68
C SER A 135 -12.06 -31.02 23.32
N VAL A 136 -11.06 -31.61 22.66
CA VAL A 136 -10.56 -31.12 21.37
C VAL A 136 -11.55 -31.46 20.26
N GLY A 137 -12.26 -30.45 19.76
CA GLY A 137 -13.20 -30.62 18.67
C GLY A 137 -12.56 -31.15 17.38
N ILE A 138 -13.32 -31.94 16.62
CA ILE A 138 -12.93 -32.37 15.27
C ILE A 138 -13.26 -31.22 14.30
N LYS A 139 -12.26 -30.78 13.55
CA LYS A 139 -12.45 -29.81 12.49
C LYS A 139 -13.19 -30.47 11.34
N VAL A 140 -14.35 -29.94 10.99
CA VAL A 140 -15.14 -30.35 9.84
C VAL A 140 -15.38 -29.15 8.95
N PHE A 141 -15.56 -29.39 7.66
CA PHE A 141 -15.94 -28.33 6.72
C PHE A 141 -17.43 -28.41 6.45
N VAL A 142 -18.07 -27.25 6.35
CA VAL A 142 -19.49 -27.13 6.05
C VAL A 142 -19.71 -26.01 5.02
N PRO A 143 -20.72 -26.13 4.14
CA PRO A 143 -21.08 -25.05 3.23
C PRO A 143 -21.59 -23.82 3.99
N GLU A 144 -21.08 -22.64 3.62
CA GLU A 144 -21.52 -21.33 4.11
C GLU A 144 -22.16 -20.56 2.96
N GLU A 145 -23.37 -20.03 3.20
CA GLU A 145 -24.09 -19.20 2.24
C GLU A 145 -23.50 -17.79 2.18
N MET A 146 -23.15 -17.41 0.96
CA MET A 146 -22.57 -16.12 0.60
C MET A 146 -23.50 -15.43 -0.41
N GLN A 147 -23.74 -14.15 -0.22
CA GLN A 147 -24.47 -13.32 -1.19
C GLN A 147 -23.51 -12.32 -1.82
N VAL A 148 -23.71 -11.99 -3.09
CA VAL A 148 -22.94 -10.91 -3.72
C VAL A 148 -23.27 -9.59 -3.02
N ALA A 149 -22.23 -8.88 -2.59
CA ALA A 149 -22.30 -7.55 -2.00
C ALA A 149 -22.08 -6.46 -3.06
N GLU A 150 -21.07 -6.63 -3.91
CA GLU A 150 -20.64 -5.63 -4.89
C GLU A 150 -20.09 -6.30 -6.15
N PHE A 151 -20.28 -5.64 -7.29
CA PHE A 151 -19.59 -5.96 -8.53
C PHE A 151 -18.64 -4.84 -8.91
N GLY A 152 -17.61 -5.18 -9.65
CA GLY A 152 -16.59 -4.22 -10.02
C GLY A 152 -15.72 -4.72 -11.14
N ILE A 153 -15.00 -3.80 -11.74
CA ILE A 153 -14.14 -4.09 -12.88
C ILE A 153 -12.67 -4.12 -12.41
N SER A 154 -11.95 -5.12 -12.90
CA SER A 154 -10.52 -5.29 -12.68
C SER A 154 -9.72 -4.04 -13.11
N ARG A 155 -8.50 -3.87 -12.57
CA ARG A 155 -7.67 -2.69 -12.87
C ARG A 155 -7.31 -2.58 -14.35
N ASP A 156 -7.13 -3.70 -15.03
CA ASP A 156 -6.87 -3.82 -16.46
C ASP A 156 -8.14 -3.74 -17.33
N LYS A 157 -9.32 -3.63 -16.71
CA LYS A 157 -10.64 -3.45 -17.37
C LYS A 157 -11.06 -4.62 -18.27
N THR A 158 -10.48 -5.81 -18.07
CA THR A 158 -10.75 -7.00 -18.88
C THR A 158 -11.73 -7.95 -18.21
N SER A 159 -11.82 -7.94 -16.88
CA SER A 159 -12.61 -8.92 -16.12
C SER A 159 -13.54 -8.26 -15.10
N MET A 160 -14.72 -8.85 -14.96
CA MET A 160 -15.69 -8.51 -13.93
C MET A 160 -15.38 -9.31 -12.67
N MET A 161 -15.42 -8.63 -11.54
CA MET A 161 -15.15 -9.15 -10.21
C MET A 161 -16.43 -9.05 -9.39
N ALA A 162 -16.67 -10.04 -8.53
CA ALA A 162 -17.77 -10.05 -7.58
C ALA A 162 -17.22 -10.24 -6.17
N TRP A 163 -17.69 -9.40 -5.26
CA TRP A 163 -17.39 -9.43 -3.85
C TRP A 163 -18.57 -10.05 -3.12
N TYR A 164 -18.28 -10.99 -2.23
CA TYR A 164 -19.28 -11.76 -1.52
C TYR A 164 -19.24 -11.47 -0.03
N GLN A 165 -20.41 -11.48 0.60
CA GLN A 165 -20.58 -11.35 2.04
C GLN A 165 -21.43 -12.48 2.61
N ARG A 166 -21.31 -12.72 3.91
CA ARG A 166 -22.14 -13.73 4.60
C ARG A 166 -23.59 -13.28 4.63
N ARG A 167 -24.52 -14.19 4.32
CA ARG A 167 -25.95 -13.86 4.23
C ARG A 167 -26.62 -13.58 5.58
N TYR A 168 -26.20 -14.26 6.65
CA TYR A 168 -26.84 -14.21 7.97
C TYR A 168 -25.96 -13.57 9.06
N SER A 169 -25.16 -12.56 8.71
CA SER A 169 -24.31 -11.85 9.67
C SER A 169 -25.12 -10.77 10.41
N ASP A 170 -25.65 -11.11 11.59
CA ASP A 170 -26.32 -10.16 12.51
C ASP A 170 -25.34 -9.25 13.29
N SER A 171 -24.03 -9.41 13.09
CA SER A 171 -23.03 -8.56 13.74
C SER A 171 -22.60 -7.41 12.83
N ASP A 172 -22.66 -6.18 13.36
CA ASP A 172 -21.98 -4.98 12.86
C ASP A 172 -20.44 -5.10 12.76
N HIS A 173 -19.90 -6.31 12.92
CA HIS A 173 -18.50 -6.62 12.71
C HIS A 173 -18.24 -6.88 11.24
N TYR A 174 -17.61 -5.90 10.59
CA TYR A 174 -16.83 -6.01 9.35
C TYR A 174 -17.05 -7.32 8.60
N SER A 175 -18.16 -7.41 7.86
CA SER A 175 -18.30 -8.44 6.84
C SER A 175 -17.21 -8.18 5.81
N SER A 176 -16.07 -8.87 5.95
CA SER A 176 -14.97 -8.78 5.01
C SER A 176 -15.51 -9.28 3.67
N THR A 177 -15.82 -8.36 2.76
CA THR A 177 -16.21 -8.71 1.40
C THR A 177 -15.07 -9.51 0.77
N GLN A 178 -15.37 -10.73 0.33
CA GLN A 178 -14.35 -11.62 -0.24
C GLN A 178 -14.49 -11.69 -1.74
N TYR A 179 -13.35 -11.62 -2.43
CA TYR A 179 -13.30 -11.83 -3.86
C TYR A 179 -13.35 -13.33 -4.15
N ALA A 180 -14.27 -13.75 -5.03
CA ALA A 180 -14.24 -15.11 -5.57
C ALA A 180 -13.16 -15.22 -6.63
N GLU A 181 -11.99 -15.74 -6.23
CA GLU A 181 -10.89 -16.01 -7.16
C GLU A 181 -11.27 -17.12 -8.14
N HIS A 182 -12.01 -18.12 -7.67
CA HIS A 182 -12.44 -19.26 -8.46
C HIS A 182 -13.92 -19.56 -8.23
N ILE A 183 -14.69 -19.59 -9.33
CA ILE A 183 -16.03 -20.18 -9.34
C ILE A 183 -15.89 -21.62 -9.86
N TYR A 184 -16.27 -22.58 -9.02
CA TYR A 184 -16.23 -23.99 -9.36
C TYR A 184 -17.02 -24.27 -10.63
N LYS A 185 -16.43 -25.07 -11.52
CA LYS A 185 -17.07 -25.59 -12.72
C LYS A 185 -17.18 -27.11 -12.57
N PRO A 186 -18.36 -27.69 -12.78
CA PRO A 186 -18.51 -29.14 -12.77
C PRO A 186 -17.49 -29.82 -13.69
N GLY A 187 -16.75 -30.78 -13.14
CA GLY A 187 -15.68 -31.51 -13.86
C GLY A 187 -14.26 -31.07 -13.51
N THR A 188 -14.06 -29.99 -12.75
CA THR A 188 -12.75 -29.64 -12.18
C THR A 188 -12.42 -30.54 -10.99
N SER A 189 -11.17 -31.01 -10.89
CA SER A 189 -10.69 -31.80 -9.74
C SER A 189 -10.61 -30.93 -8.48
N PHE A 190 -11.01 -31.49 -7.33
CA PHE A 190 -10.95 -30.78 -6.05
C PHE A 190 -9.52 -30.49 -5.56
N GLU A 191 -8.55 -31.28 -6.01
CA GLU A 191 -7.12 -31.11 -5.66
C GLU A 191 -6.51 -29.88 -6.33
N GLU A 192 -7.05 -29.47 -7.48
CA GLU A 192 -6.61 -28.30 -8.24
C GLU A 192 -7.22 -27.00 -7.69
N LEU A 193 -8.26 -27.13 -6.85
CA LEU A 193 -8.89 -26.01 -6.19
C LEU A 193 -7.99 -25.58 -5.03
N GLY A 194 -7.38 -24.39 -5.15
CA GLY A 194 -6.39 -23.86 -4.23
C GLY A 194 -6.90 -23.71 -2.78
N ASN A 195 -7.04 -22.47 -2.30
CA ASN A 195 -7.46 -22.29 -0.92
C ASN A 195 -8.98 -22.43 -0.78
N TYR A 196 -9.45 -23.24 0.18
CA TYR A 196 -10.88 -23.54 0.33
C TYR A 196 -11.75 -22.29 0.54
N PHE A 197 -11.19 -21.21 1.09
CA PHE A 197 -11.94 -19.96 1.31
C PHE A 197 -12.04 -19.06 0.07
N SER A 198 -11.23 -19.29 -0.98
CA SER A 198 -11.23 -18.50 -2.23
C SER A 198 -12.03 -19.16 -3.36
N VAL A 199 -12.55 -20.36 -3.11
CA VAL A 199 -13.35 -21.15 -4.06
C VAL A 199 -14.83 -21.03 -3.71
N PHE A 200 -15.62 -20.64 -4.71
CA PHE A 200 -17.06 -20.44 -4.60
C PHE A 200 -17.80 -21.41 -5.51
N PHE A 201 -18.93 -21.91 -5.04
CA PHE A 201 -19.79 -22.87 -5.71
C PHE A 201 -21.14 -22.24 -5.97
N ARG A 202 -21.75 -22.55 -7.11
CA ARG A 202 -23.12 -22.11 -7.42
C ARG A 202 -24.16 -22.98 -6.72
N ASP A 203 -23.88 -24.27 -6.66
CA ASP A 203 -24.77 -25.29 -6.11
C ASP A 203 -24.26 -25.73 -4.73
N LYS A 204 -25.21 -25.92 -3.80
CA LYS A 204 -24.89 -26.30 -2.42
C LYS A 204 -24.33 -27.71 -2.36
N GLU A 205 -24.84 -28.59 -3.20
CA GLU A 205 -24.49 -30.01 -3.28
C GLU A 205 -23.02 -30.20 -3.67
N ASP A 206 -22.53 -29.44 -4.66
CA ASP A 206 -21.12 -29.49 -5.05
C ASP A 206 -20.21 -28.91 -3.98
N CYS A 207 -20.65 -27.84 -3.29
CA CYS A 207 -19.93 -27.31 -2.13
C CYS A 207 -19.86 -28.34 -0.99
N GLN A 208 -20.95 -29.07 -0.74
CA GLN A 208 -20.99 -30.11 0.28
C GLN A 208 -20.01 -31.24 -0.05
N ARG A 209 -20.00 -31.72 -1.31
CA ARG A 209 -19.03 -32.74 -1.76
C ARG A 209 -17.59 -32.30 -1.56
N TYR A 210 -17.29 -31.02 -1.82
CA TYR A 210 -15.96 -30.46 -1.56
C TYR A 210 -15.65 -30.36 -0.05
N CYS A 211 -16.63 -29.99 0.77
CA CYS A 211 -16.49 -29.97 2.23
C CYS A 211 -16.24 -31.38 2.81
N ASP A 212 -16.94 -32.39 2.30
CA ASP A 212 -16.77 -33.78 2.71
C ASP A 212 -15.34 -34.24 2.36
N TRP A 213 -14.89 -33.99 1.13
CA TRP A 213 -13.51 -34.26 0.70
C TRP A 213 -12.46 -33.55 1.59
N LEU A 214 -12.64 -32.27 1.90
CA LEU A 214 -11.73 -31.53 2.81
C LEU A 214 -11.71 -32.13 4.22
N THR A 215 -12.87 -32.57 4.71
CA THR A 215 -13.00 -33.20 6.03
C THR A 215 -12.29 -34.55 6.07
N GLU A 216 -12.40 -35.35 5.01
CA GLU A 216 -11.66 -36.60 4.85
C GLU A 216 -10.13 -36.37 4.82
N GLN A 217 -9.66 -35.34 4.11
CA GLN A 217 -8.25 -34.98 4.05
C GLN A 217 -7.69 -34.56 5.42
N GLU A 218 -8.43 -33.75 6.19
CA GLU A 218 -7.99 -33.40 7.55
C GLU A 218 -8.04 -34.60 8.51
N ALA A 219 -8.98 -35.53 8.31
CA ALA A 219 -9.04 -36.77 9.09
C ALA A 219 -7.87 -37.71 8.76
N ALA A 220 -7.43 -37.78 7.49
CA ALA A 220 -6.27 -38.55 7.07
C ALA A 220 -4.97 -38.01 7.70
N LYS A 221 -4.74 -36.69 7.65
CA LYS A 221 -3.56 -36.05 8.28
C LYS A 221 -3.46 -36.33 9.78
N LYS A 222 -4.60 -36.40 10.49
CA LYS A 222 -4.63 -36.74 11.92
C LYS A 222 -4.29 -38.19 12.24
N LYS A 223 -4.41 -39.12 11.28
CA LYS A 223 -4.06 -40.54 11.47
C LYS A 223 -2.57 -40.81 11.24
N GLU A 224 -1.86 -39.90 10.58
CA GLU A 224 -0.44 -40.01 10.27
C GLU A 224 0.49 -39.33 11.30
N CYS A 225 -0.08 -38.59 12.26
CA CYS A 225 0.61 -37.99 13.42
C CYS A 225 0.37 -38.82 14.69
#